data_AF-A0A7J9VWJ0-F1
#
_entry.id   AF-A0A7J9VWJ0-F1
#
_cell.length_a   1.000
_cell.length_b   1.000
_cell.length_c   1.000
_cell.angle_alpha   90.00
_cell.angle_beta   90.00
_cell.angle_gamma   90.00
#
_symmetry.space_group_name_H-M   'P 1'
#
loop_
_entity.id
_entity.type
_entity.pdbx_description
1 polymer ?
#
loop_
_entity_poly.entity_id
_entity_poly.type
_entity_poly.pdbx_seq_one_letter_code
_entity_poly.pdbx_strand_id
1 'polypeptide(L)'
;MEHGVAASTYQLDSEVSLADFPDHGCFDNLAAALAGHKIKPEDIPSPLNIFQHVAIDATTGAMRHTSVRPPSPARVQLKALIDCLVAVSACPDPLVGGKDVEVSVAAGS
;
A
#
# COMPACT_ATOMS: atom_id res chain seq x y z
N MET A 1 -30.72 -1.38 -5.55
CA MET A 1 -29.54 -1.83 -4.77
C MET A 1 -28.37 -1.85 -5.74
N GLU A 2 -27.94 -0.69 -6.18
CA GLU A 2 -27.06 -0.59 -7.34
C GLU A 2 -25.76 0.04 -6.87
N HIS A 3 -24.75 -0.83 -6.76
CA HIS A 3 -23.34 -0.54 -6.49
C HIS A 3 -23.05 0.02 -5.10
N GLY A 4 -23.04 -0.87 -4.10
CA GLY A 4 -22.48 -0.56 -2.78
C GLY A 4 -21.04 -0.06 -2.89
N VAL A 5 -20.59 0.72 -1.89
CA VAL A 5 -19.32 1.47 -1.85
C VAL A 5 -18.12 0.64 -2.36
N ALA A 6 -18.05 -0.65 -2.05
CA ALA A 6 -16.99 -1.54 -2.53
C ALA A 6 -16.88 -1.60 -4.08
N ALA A 7 -17.99 -1.68 -4.79
CA ALA A 7 -18.01 -1.72 -6.25
C ALA A 7 -17.55 -0.39 -6.89
N SER A 8 -17.93 0.74 -6.28
CA SER A 8 -17.51 2.06 -6.75
C SER A 8 -16.07 2.43 -6.38
N THR A 9 -15.55 1.93 -5.26
CA THR A 9 -14.22 2.28 -4.75
C THR A 9 -13.11 1.44 -5.38
N TYR A 10 -13.37 0.16 -5.66
CA TYR A 10 -12.36 -0.76 -6.22
C TYR A 10 -12.55 -1.08 -7.70
N GLN A 11 -13.62 -0.58 -8.36
CA GLN A 11 -13.95 -0.92 -9.74
C GLN A 11 -13.87 -2.45 -9.97
N LEU A 12 -14.77 -3.17 -9.31
CA LEU A 12 -14.86 -4.65 -9.29
C LEU A 12 -15.27 -5.26 -10.66
N ASP A 13 -14.54 -4.93 -11.72
CA ASP A 13 -14.56 -5.66 -12.99
C ASP A 13 -13.63 -6.90 -12.94
N SER A 14 -13.12 -7.24 -11.75
CA SER A 14 -12.21 -8.35 -11.49
C SER A 14 -12.94 -9.58 -10.95
N GLU A 15 -12.36 -10.77 -11.13
CA GLU A 15 -12.87 -12.04 -10.58
C GLU A 15 -12.76 -12.14 -9.04
N VAL A 16 -12.41 -11.05 -8.35
CA VAL A 16 -12.14 -11.01 -6.90
C VAL A 16 -13.44 -10.73 -6.13
N SER A 17 -13.78 -11.60 -5.20
CA SER A 17 -14.95 -11.51 -4.36
C SER A 17 -14.66 -10.75 -3.06
N LEU A 18 -15.71 -10.34 -2.34
CA LEU A 18 -15.56 -9.75 -1.00
C LEU A 18 -14.85 -10.69 0.00
N ALA A 19 -14.93 -12.01 -0.20
CA ALA A 19 -14.29 -12.99 0.68
C ALA A 19 -12.77 -13.05 0.49
N ASP A 20 -12.25 -12.53 -0.63
CA ASP A 20 -10.81 -12.48 -0.92
C ASP A 20 -10.14 -11.26 -0.27
N PHE A 21 -10.93 -10.31 0.23
CA PHE A 21 -10.38 -9.15 0.93
C PHE A 21 -9.95 -9.55 2.36
N PRO A 22 -8.75 -9.11 2.80
CA PRO A 22 -8.30 -9.29 4.16
C PRO A 22 -9.21 -8.54 5.14
N ASP A 23 -9.21 -8.98 6.41
CA ASP A 23 -9.90 -8.32 7.51
C ASP A 23 -9.19 -7.05 8.03
N HIS A 24 -8.04 -6.71 7.44
CA HIS A 24 -7.19 -5.59 7.81
C HIS A 24 -6.53 -4.94 6.58
N GLY A 25 -6.18 -3.66 6.70
CA GLY A 25 -5.47 -2.91 5.68
C GLY A 25 -4.02 -2.55 6.04
N CYS A 26 -3.32 -1.87 5.13
CA CYS A 26 -1.98 -1.33 5.40
C CYS A 26 -1.94 -0.42 6.64
N PHE A 27 -3.02 0.33 6.89
CA PHE A 27 -3.11 1.20 8.05
C PHE A 27 -3.04 0.41 9.37
N ASP A 28 -3.80 -0.69 9.46
CA ASP A 28 -3.79 -1.57 10.64
C ASP A 28 -2.41 -2.23 10.82
N ASN A 29 -1.80 -2.69 9.73
CA ASN A 29 -0.45 -3.25 9.75
C ASN A 29 0.58 -2.25 10.28
N LEU A 30 0.53 -1.01 9.81
CA LEU A 30 1.43 0.05 10.28
C LEU A 30 1.16 0.43 11.73
N ALA A 31 -0.11 0.53 12.14
CA ALA A 31 -0.50 0.80 13.52
C ALA A 31 0.00 -0.27 14.48
N ALA A 32 -0.13 -1.55 14.11
CA ALA A 32 0.40 -2.66 14.91
C ALA A 32 1.94 -2.60 15.02
N ALA A 33 2.63 -2.34 13.90
CA ALA A 33 4.10 -2.25 13.87
C ALA A 33 4.63 -1.06 14.70
N LEU A 34 3.89 0.05 14.74
CA LEU A 34 4.31 1.28 15.42
C LEU A 34 3.83 1.40 16.87
N ALA A 35 2.99 0.49 17.36
CA ALA A 35 2.39 0.54 18.70
C ALA A 35 3.41 0.72 19.84
N GLY A 36 4.63 0.18 19.68
CA GLY A 36 5.73 0.29 20.65
C GLY A 36 6.45 1.65 20.68
N HIS A 37 6.20 2.53 19.70
CA HIS A 37 6.99 3.75 19.47
C HIS A 37 6.33 5.05 19.95
N LYS A 38 5.29 4.96 20.79
CA LYS A 38 4.49 6.12 21.25
C LYS A 38 3.90 6.96 20.10
N ILE A 39 3.69 6.33 18.94
CA ILE A 39 3.02 6.92 17.79
C ILE A 39 1.58 6.40 17.83
N LYS A 40 0.61 7.31 17.88
CA LYS A 40 -0.80 6.90 17.83
C LYS A 40 -1.19 6.62 16.39
N PRO A 41 -2.20 5.76 16.13
CA PRO A 41 -2.64 5.48 14.76
C PRO A 41 -2.99 6.74 13.95
N GLU A 42 -3.60 7.74 14.59
CA GLU A 42 -3.94 9.03 13.95
C GLU A 42 -2.71 9.89 13.56
N ASP A 43 -1.54 9.61 14.15
CA ASP A 43 -0.28 10.29 13.84
C ASP A 43 0.49 9.59 12.70
N ILE A 44 -0.02 8.46 12.18
CA ILE A 44 0.58 7.74 11.05
C ILE A 44 0.21 8.49 9.75
N PRO A 45 1.19 9.02 8.99
CA PRO A 45 0.90 9.76 7.77
C PRO A 45 0.43 8.83 6.66
N SER A 46 -0.13 9.43 5.60
CA SER A 46 -0.35 8.72 4.34
C SER A 46 0.94 8.05 3.85
N PRO A 47 0.89 6.80 3.39
CA PRO A 47 2.07 6.04 3.03
C PRO A 47 2.70 6.53 1.72
N LEU A 48 3.99 6.30 1.58
CA LEU A 48 4.63 6.21 0.26
C LEU A 48 4.33 4.83 -0.33
N ASN A 49 3.40 4.75 -1.28
CA ASN A 49 2.99 3.50 -1.91
C ASN A 49 4.03 3.01 -2.94
N ILE A 50 5.06 2.33 -2.48
CA ILE A 50 6.15 1.79 -3.32
C ILE A 50 5.58 0.69 -4.25
N PHE A 51 5.91 0.77 -5.54
CA PHE A 51 5.46 -0.12 -6.62
C PHE A 51 3.96 -0.14 -6.92
N GLN A 52 3.15 0.69 -6.26
CA GLN A 52 1.74 0.88 -6.63
C GLN A 52 1.62 1.77 -7.86
N HIS A 53 0.69 1.44 -8.75
CA HIS A 53 0.35 2.28 -9.89
C HIS A 53 -1.12 2.74 -9.81
N VAL A 54 -1.31 4.05 -9.84
CA VAL A 54 -2.62 4.70 -9.95
C VAL A 54 -2.63 5.52 -11.24
N ALA A 55 -3.54 5.19 -12.15
CA ALA A 55 -3.79 5.99 -13.34
C ALA A 55 -4.65 7.19 -12.95
N ILE A 56 -4.26 8.38 -13.40
CA ILE A 56 -5.01 9.62 -13.17
C ILE A 56 -5.41 10.18 -14.53
N ASP A 57 -6.70 10.36 -14.76
CA ASP A 57 -7.21 11.12 -15.88
C ASP A 57 -7.06 12.62 -15.59
N ALA A 58 -6.18 13.29 -16.32
CA ALA A 58 -5.90 14.71 -16.13
C ALA A 58 -7.06 15.65 -16.53
N THR A 59 -8.04 15.16 -17.30
CA THR A 59 -9.20 15.93 -17.74
C THR A 59 -10.31 15.88 -16.70
N THR A 60 -10.59 14.68 -16.18
CA THR A 60 -11.71 14.44 -15.26
C THR A 60 -11.31 14.41 -13.78
N GLY A 61 -10.02 14.22 -13.50
CA GLY A 61 -9.50 13.96 -12.14
C GLY A 61 -9.78 12.54 -11.64
N ALA A 62 -10.36 11.67 -12.47
CA ALA A 62 -10.66 10.30 -12.07
C ALA A 62 -9.36 9.53 -11.78
N MET A 63 -9.34 8.83 -10.66
CA MET A 63 -8.24 7.97 -10.25
C MET A 63 -8.66 6.51 -10.36
N ARG A 64 -7.78 5.67 -10.92
CA ARG A 64 -7.98 4.24 -11.05
C ARG A 64 -6.76 3.48 -10.56
N HIS A 65 -6.95 2.63 -9.56
CA HIS A 65 -5.94 1.66 -9.18
C HIS A 65 -5.76 0.64 -10.32
N THR A 66 -4.52 0.27 -10.66
CA THR A 66 -4.25 -0.69 -11.74
C THR A 66 -3.35 -1.83 -11.29
N SER A 67 -3.31 -2.91 -12.07
CA SER A 67 -2.42 -4.05 -11.88
C SER A 67 -1.02 -3.86 -12.51
N VAL A 68 -0.70 -2.68 -13.02
CA VAL A 68 0.63 -2.39 -13.60
C VAL A 68 1.68 -2.39 -12.49
N ARG A 69 2.75 -3.16 -12.66
CA ARG A 69 3.84 -3.31 -11.69
C ARG A 69 5.21 -3.25 -12.41
N PRO A 70 6.29 -2.86 -11.72
CA PRO A 70 7.63 -2.93 -12.29
C PRO A 70 8.05 -4.38 -12.57
N PRO A 71 9.02 -4.62 -13.47
CA PRO A 71 9.61 -5.94 -13.66
C PRO A 71 10.21 -6.51 -12.35
N SER A 72 10.08 -7.82 -12.15
CA SER A 72 10.58 -8.51 -10.96
C SER A 72 11.98 -9.12 -11.19
N PRO A 73 12.94 -8.99 -10.26
CA PRO A 73 12.84 -8.25 -9.00
C PRO A 73 13.00 -6.74 -9.20
N ALA A 74 12.24 -5.96 -8.43
CA ALA A 74 12.37 -4.50 -8.34
C ALA A 74 12.91 -4.10 -6.97
N ARG A 75 13.75 -3.06 -6.92
CA ARG A 75 14.28 -2.51 -5.66
C ARG A 75 14.25 -0.99 -5.64
N VAL A 76 14.03 -0.43 -4.46
CA VAL A 76 14.20 1.00 -4.16
C VAL A 76 15.25 1.11 -3.04
N GLN A 77 16.14 2.09 -3.15
CA GLN A 77 17.10 2.43 -2.10
C GLN A 77 16.82 3.86 -1.65
N LEU A 78 16.65 4.04 -0.34
CA LEU A 78 16.43 5.34 0.28
C LEU A 78 17.61 5.61 1.23
N LYS A 79 18.19 6.81 1.13
CA LYS A 79 19.22 7.28 2.06
C LYS A 79 18.53 8.04 3.19
N ALA A 80 18.72 7.57 4.42
CA ALA A 80 18.33 8.35 5.60
C ALA A 80 19.21 9.60 5.69
N LEU A 81 18.60 10.79 5.60
CA LEU A 81 19.28 12.08 5.74
C LEU A 81 19.25 12.62 7.17
N ILE A 82 18.41 12.01 8.02
CA ILE A 82 18.25 12.24 9.46
C ILE A 82 17.99 10.87 10.12
N ASP A 83 17.97 10.83 11.44
CA ASP A 83 17.51 9.65 12.17
C ASP A 83 16.02 9.38 11.87
N CYS A 84 15.73 8.20 11.34
CA CYS A 84 14.39 7.83 10.89
C CYS A 84 13.91 6.55 11.57
N LEU A 85 12.65 6.53 11.96
CA LEU A 85 11.88 5.30 12.17
C LEU A 85 11.15 4.97 10.86
N VAL A 86 11.34 3.75 10.34
CA VAL A 86 10.70 3.29 9.11
C VAL A 86 9.82 2.09 9.42
N ALA A 87 8.55 2.17 9.04
CA ALA A 87 7.62 1.04 9.06
C ALA A 87 7.21 0.71 7.62
N VAL A 88 7.13 -0.58 7.31
CA VAL A 88 6.78 -1.09 5.98
C VAL A 88 5.63 -2.08 6.14
N SER A 89 4.62 -1.96 5.28
CA SER A 89 3.53 -2.93 5.18
C SER A 89 3.53 -3.52 3.78
N ALA A 90 3.58 -4.85 3.69
CA ALA A 90 3.23 -5.55 2.47
C ALA A 90 1.71 -5.43 2.27
N CYS A 91 1.29 -4.69 1.25
CA CYS A 91 -0.12 -4.42 1.01
C CYS A 91 -0.87 -5.72 0.71
N PRO A 92 -1.94 -6.04 1.46
CA PRO A 92 -2.70 -7.29 1.28
C PRO A 92 -3.74 -7.18 0.15
N ASP A 93 -3.56 -6.26 -0.79
CA ASP A 93 -4.49 -6.02 -1.90
C ASP A 93 -4.66 -7.28 -2.77
N PRO A 94 -5.87 -7.88 -2.78
CA PRO A 94 -6.12 -9.10 -3.52
C PRO A 94 -6.09 -8.89 -5.05
N LEU A 95 -6.28 -7.66 -5.54
CA LEU A 95 -6.30 -7.37 -6.99
C LEU A 95 -4.94 -7.60 -7.66
N VAL A 96 -3.86 -7.61 -6.87
CA VAL A 96 -2.49 -7.80 -7.37
C VAL A 96 -1.74 -8.96 -6.73
N GLY A 97 -2.42 -9.71 -5.85
CA GLY A 97 -1.88 -10.90 -5.19
C GLY A 97 -0.67 -10.59 -4.33
N GLY A 98 -0.87 -9.79 -3.27
CA GLY A 98 0.16 -9.31 -2.34
C GLY A 98 1.33 -10.28 -2.09
N LYS A 99 2.55 -9.72 -2.03
CA LYS A 99 3.80 -10.48 -1.91
C LYS A 99 4.62 -9.98 -0.73
N ASP A 100 5.45 -10.87 -0.19
CA ASP A 100 6.43 -10.52 0.82
C ASP A 100 7.39 -9.42 0.34
N VAL A 101 7.77 -8.54 1.26
CA VAL A 101 8.71 -7.45 1.02
C VAL A 101 9.95 -7.67 1.88
N GLU A 102 11.11 -7.72 1.24
CA GLU A 102 12.39 -7.75 1.93
C GLU A 102 12.88 -6.33 2.22
N VAL A 103 13.26 -6.07 3.48
CA VAL A 103 13.83 -4.80 3.94
C VAL A 103 15.19 -5.06 4.57
N SER A 104 16.22 -4.38 4.08
CA SER A 104 17.55 -4.39 4.68
C SER A 104 18.00 -2.97 5.01
N VAL A 105 18.71 -2.84 6.13
CA VAL A 105 19.31 -1.58 6.59
C VAL A 105 20.82 -1.74 6.57
N ALA A 106 21.51 -0.81 5.91
CA ALA A 106 22.97 -0.77 5.85
C ALA A 106 23.46 0.60 6.32
N ALA A 107 24.58 0.61 7.03
CA ALA A 107 25.29 1.85 7.32
C ALA A 107 25.83 2.45 6.00
N GLY A 108 25.78 3.77 5.87
CA GLY A 108 26.38 4.46 4.73
C GLY A 108 27.90 4.23 4.71
N SER A 109 28.43 3.81 3.56
CA SER A 109 29.86 3.78 3.26
C SER A 109 30.44 5.19 3.19
#